data_AF-A0A7L0EKU9-F1
#
_entry.id   AF-A0A7L0EKU9-F1
#
_cell.length_a   1.000
_cell.length_b   1.000
_cell.length_c   1.000
_cell.angle_alpha   90.00
_cell.angle_beta   90.00
_cell.angle_gamma   90.00
#
_symmetry.space_group_name_H-M   'P 1'
#
loop_
_entity.id
_entity.type
_entity.pdbx_description
1 polymer ?
#
loop_
_entity_poly.entity_id
_entity_poly.type
_entity_poly.pdbx_seq_one_letter_code
_entity_poly.pdbx_strand_id
1 'polypeptide(L)'
;NPAFFRSIFWVLPLLLVLSPVNSSACAMRNKTTEIRVKYENILSHDIDELVNMSAEYRDRCCKNKRHEYSKVFFCNDTQEIESLQSMACNMLRFFHKQKISKDFRWKAAFVSCGTLQVLQCKCERHKKEK
;
A
#
# COMPACT_ATOMS: atom_id res chain seq x y z
N ASN A 1 8.63 -46.11 -21.42
CA ASN A 1 9.94 -45.77 -20.83
C ASN A 1 9.76 -44.64 -19.80
N PRO A 2 9.49 -44.94 -18.52
CA PRO A 2 9.03 -43.97 -17.50
C PRO A 2 10.18 -43.18 -16.82
N ALA A 3 11.35 -43.10 -17.45
CA ALA A 3 12.55 -42.51 -16.83
C ALA A 3 12.64 -40.98 -16.94
N PHE A 4 11.85 -40.34 -17.81
CA PHE A 4 12.01 -38.90 -18.11
C PHE A 4 11.43 -37.97 -17.02
N PHE A 5 10.42 -38.42 -16.26
CA PHE A 5 9.76 -37.58 -15.25
C PHE A 5 10.50 -37.46 -13.91
N ARG A 6 11.53 -38.28 -13.67
CA ARG A 6 12.23 -38.30 -12.37
C ARG A 6 13.36 -37.27 -12.25
N SER A 7 13.73 -36.57 -13.33
CA SER A 7 14.87 -35.63 -13.32
C SER A 7 14.47 -34.18 -13.00
N ILE A 8 13.26 -33.75 -13.34
CA ILE A 8 12.85 -32.33 -13.22
C ILE A 8 12.37 -31.98 -11.79
N PHE A 9 11.91 -32.97 -11.02
CA PHE A 9 11.29 -32.75 -9.71
C PHE A 9 12.26 -32.62 -8.53
N TRP A 10 13.58 -32.82 -8.71
CA TRP A 10 14.52 -32.73 -7.61
C TRP A 10 15.12 -31.33 -7.40
N VAL A 11 15.07 -30.48 -8.45
CA VAL A 11 15.60 -29.11 -8.38
C VAL A 11 14.50 -28.08 -8.06
N LEU A 12 13.24 -28.35 -8.42
CA LEU A 12 12.10 -27.49 -8.09
C LEU A 12 11.82 -27.28 -6.58
N PRO A 13 12.01 -28.26 -5.68
CA PRO A 13 11.71 -28.08 -4.25
C PRO A 13 12.65 -27.08 -3.57
N LEU A 14 13.88 -26.93 -4.07
CA LEU A 14 14.91 -26.05 -3.48
C LEU A 14 14.66 -24.56 -3.77
N LEU A 15 14.01 -24.22 -4.89
CA LEU A 15 13.68 -22.84 -5.23
C LEU A 15 12.48 -22.29 -4.43
N LEU A 16 11.64 -23.16 -3.85
CA LEU A 16 10.50 -22.76 -3.03
C LEU A 16 10.88 -22.39 -1.59
N VAL A 17 12.05 -22.83 -1.11
CA VAL A 17 12.52 -22.62 0.27
C VAL A 17 13.23 -21.27 0.45
N LEU A 18 13.60 -20.59 -0.64
CA LEU A 18 14.29 -19.30 -0.61
C LEU A 18 13.37 -18.09 -0.75
N SER A 19 12.04 -18.24 -0.59
CA SER A 19 11.21 -17.05 -0.37
C SER A 19 11.61 -16.44 0.98
N PRO A 20 12.11 -15.19 1.03
CA PRO A 20 12.44 -14.57 2.29
C PRO A 20 11.14 -14.37 3.08
N VAL A 21 10.86 -15.31 3.98
CA VAL A 21 9.71 -15.26 4.92
C VAL A 21 9.84 -14.06 5.87
N ASN A 22 11.04 -13.46 5.96
CA ASN A 22 11.37 -12.31 6.79
C ASN A 22 11.83 -11.08 6.00
N SER A 23 11.41 -10.90 4.74
CA SER A 23 11.52 -9.55 4.16
C SER A 23 10.64 -8.64 5.00
N SER A 24 11.23 -7.66 5.70
CA SER A 24 10.44 -6.57 6.27
C SER A 24 9.53 -6.04 5.16
N ALA A 25 8.29 -5.72 5.50
CA ALA A 25 7.28 -5.36 4.50
C ALA A 25 7.67 -4.10 3.69
N CYS A 26 8.69 -3.37 4.15
CA CYS A 26 9.33 -2.21 3.55
C CYS A 26 10.86 -2.33 3.60
N ALA A 27 11.54 -2.09 2.47
CA ALA A 27 13.00 -2.14 2.39
C ALA A 27 13.70 -0.83 2.80
N MET A 28 12.99 0.31 2.80
CA MET A 28 13.59 1.63 3.11
C MET A 28 13.48 2.09 4.57
N ARG A 29 13.15 1.21 5.53
CA ARG A 29 12.84 1.60 6.92
C ARG A 29 13.90 2.48 7.60
N ASN A 30 15.17 2.34 7.25
CA ASN A 30 16.30 3.05 7.86
C ASN A 30 16.85 4.21 6.99
N LYS A 31 16.15 4.59 5.91
CA LYS A 31 16.62 5.57 4.91
C LYS A 31 15.72 6.81 4.84
N THR A 32 15.38 7.36 6.01
CA THR A 32 14.40 8.46 6.14
C THR A 32 14.75 9.68 5.29
N THR A 33 16.03 10.05 5.17
CA THR A 33 16.46 11.18 4.32
C THR A 33 16.20 10.92 2.84
N GLU A 34 16.48 9.70 2.34
CA GLU A 34 16.20 9.33 0.95
C GLU A 34 14.69 9.29 0.68
N ILE A 35 13.91 8.78 1.63
CA ILE A 35 12.44 8.79 1.59
C ILE A 35 11.93 10.23 1.50
N ARG A 36 12.44 11.13 2.35
CA ARG A 36 12.03 12.54 2.37
C ARG A 36 12.28 13.23 1.03
N VAL A 37 13.47 13.06 0.46
CA VAL A 37 13.82 13.64 -0.85
C VAL A 37 12.89 13.12 -1.96
N LYS A 38 12.59 11.81 -1.96
CA LYS A 38 11.66 11.23 -2.93
C LYS A 38 10.23 11.73 -2.71
N TYR A 39 9.80 11.85 -1.47
CA TYR A 39 8.49 12.39 -1.14
C TYR A 39 8.33 13.83 -1.64
N GLU A 40 9.26 14.71 -1.27
CA GLU A 40 9.22 16.13 -1.61
C GLU A 40 9.26 16.35 -3.12
N ASN A 41 10.06 15.58 -3.86
CA ASN A 41 10.24 15.77 -5.30
C ASN A 41 9.26 15.00 -6.20
N ILE A 42 8.66 13.92 -5.69
CA ILE A 42 7.86 13.00 -6.53
C ILE A 42 6.39 12.95 -6.10
N LEU A 43 6.08 13.00 -4.80
CA LEU A 43 4.73 12.73 -4.30
C LEU A 43 4.01 13.96 -3.73
N SER A 44 4.74 14.99 -3.31
CA SER A 44 4.17 16.18 -2.64
C SER A 44 3.05 16.81 -3.47
N HIS A 45 3.33 17.10 -4.75
CA HIS A 45 2.38 17.71 -5.66
C HIS A 45 1.12 16.84 -5.86
N ASP A 46 1.29 15.51 -6.04
CA ASP A 46 0.15 14.62 -6.25
C ASP A 46 -0.72 14.47 -5.00
N ILE A 47 -0.10 14.57 -3.81
CA ILE A 47 -0.82 14.60 -2.53
C ILE A 47 -1.61 15.89 -2.40
N ASP A 48 -1.00 17.04 -2.70
CA ASP A 48 -1.69 18.34 -2.65
C ASP A 48 -2.88 18.39 -3.62
N GLU A 49 -2.69 17.87 -4.83
CA GLU A 49 -3.78 17.75 -5.80
C GLU A 49 -4.89 16.82 -5.30
N LEU A 50 -4.54 15.66 -4.73
CA LEU A 50 -5.53 14.75 -4.12
C LEU A 50 -6.31 15.43 -2.98
N VAL A 51 -5.62 16.19 -2.12
CA VAL A 51 -6.24 16.94 -1.02
C VAL A 51 -7.18 18.01 -1.58
N ASN A 52 -6.77 18.75 -2.60
CA ASN A 52 -7.62 19.76 -3.25
C ASN A 52 -8.87 19.14 -3.89
N MET A 53 -8.72 18.01 -4.59
CA MET A 53 -9.87 17.27 -5.13
C MET A 53 -10.80 16.79 -4.01
N SER A 54 -10.26 16.39 -2.86
CA SER A 54 -11.05 15.90 -1.72
C SER A 54 -11.97 16.97 -1.11
N ALA A 55 -11.64 18.26 -1.27
CA ALA A 55 -12.45 19.36 -0.76
C ALA A 55 -13.89 19.32 -1.33
N GLU A 56 -14.05 18.92 -2.59
CA GLU A 56 -15.34 18.77 -3.27
C GLU A 56 -16.21 17.62 -2.69
N TYR A 57 -15.58 16.65 -2.02
CA TYR A 57 -16.22 15.46 -1.46
C TYR A 57 -16.38 15.53 0.06
N ARG A 58 -15.68 16.46 0.74
CA ARG A 58 -15.70 16.61 2.19
C ARG A 58 -17.14 16.66 2.74
N ASP A 59 -17.97 17.49 2.13
CA ASP A 59 -19.36 17.64 2.56
C ASP A 59 -20.25 16.45 2.17
N ARG A 60 -19.97 15.76 1.06
CA ARG A 60 -20.77 14.62 0.60
C ARG A 60 -20.50 13.33 1.40
N CYS A 61 -19.24 13.08 1.76
CA CYS A 61 -18.84 11.88 2.48
C CYS A 61 -19.04 12.00 4.00
N CYS A 62 -18.93 13.20 4.57
CA CYS A 62 -19.01 13.40 6.02
C CYS A 62 -20.41 13.73 6.54
N LYS A 63 -21.41 13.98 5.67
CA LYS A 63 -22.71 14.54 6.09
C LYS A 63 -23.63 13.66 6.93
N ASN A 64 -23.32 12.39 7.23
CA ASN A 64 -24.22 11.55 8.06
C ASN A 64 -23.62 10.30 8.72
N LYS A 65 -22.29 10.17 8.86
CA LYS A 65 -21.71 8.98 9.50
C LYS A 65 -21.28 9.28 10.94
N ARG A 66 -22.12 8.90 11.91
CA ARG A 66 -21.69 8.63 13.29
C ARG A 66 -20.43 7.77 13.24
N HIS A 67 -19.31 8.33 13.69
CA HIS A 67 -18.02 7.78 14.13
C HIS A 67 -17.66 6.28 13.93
N GLU A 68 -18.06 5.61 12.85
CA GLU A 68 -17.74 4.19 12.65
C GLU A 68 -16.39 3.98 11.93
N TYR A 69 -15.84 5.02 11.29
CA TYR A 69 -14.62 4.95 10.48
C TYR A 69 -13.41 5.67 11.08
N SER A 70 -13.48 6.17 12.32
CA SER A 70 -12.36 6.90 12.95
C SER A 70 -11.11 6.04 13.22
N LYS A 71 -11.18 4.72 12.99
CA LYS A 71 -10.10 3.76 13.28
C LYS A 71 -9.22 3.38 12.09
N VAL A 72 -9.47 3.86 10.86
CA VAL A 72 -8.86 3.23 9.67
C VAL A 72 -7.46 3.77 9.32
N PHE A 73 -7.11 4.95 9.82
CA PHE A 73 -5.85 5.61 9.47
C PHE A 73 -5.19 6.19 10.72
N PHE A 74 -4.23 5.45 11.29
CA PHE A 74 -3.46 5.89 12.46
C PHE A 74 -2.01 6.13 12.05
N CYS A 75 -1.49 7.31 12.38
CA CYS A 75 -0.06 7.62 12.29
C CYS A 75 0.54 7.44 13.68
N ASN A 76 1.42 6.46 13.82
CA ASN A 76 2.25 6.32 15.00
C ASN A 76 3.62 6.90 14.68
N ASP A 77 4.03 7.96 15.38
CA ASP A 77 5.30 8.66 15.14
C ASP A 77 6.53 7.76 15.36
N THR A 78 6.39 6.68 16.13
CA THR A 78 7.45 5.69 16.31
C THR A 78 7.49 4.62 15.19
N GLN A 79 6.46 4.59 14.34
CA GLN A 79 6.25 3.59 13.29
C GLN A 79 5.74 4.24 11.98
N GLU A 80 6.25 5.43 11.65
CA GLU A 80 5.76 6.25 10.52
C GLU A 80 5.72 5.47 9.20
N ILE A 81 6.77 4.68 8.90
CA ILE A 81 6.87 3.89 7.66
C ILE A 81 5.78 2.81 7.58
N GLU A 82 5.50 2.15 8.69
CA GLU A 82 4.45 1.11 8.78
C GLU A 82 3.06 1.75 8.71
N SER A 83 2.88 2.92 9.35
CA SER A 83 1.67 3.73 9.23
C SER A 83 1.40 4.18 7.80
N LEU A 84 2.42 4.69 7.08
CA LEU A 84 2.29 5.11 5.68
C LEU A 84 1.99 3.94 4.75
N GLN A 85 2.66 2.80 4.94
CA GLN A 85 2.34 1.58 4.21
C GLN A 85 0.90 1.14 4.43
N SER A 86 0.47 1.06 5.71
CA SER A 86 -0.89 0.67 6.09
C SER A 86 -1.93 1.62 5.49
N MET A 87 -1.67 2.92 5.54
CA MET A 87 -2.53 3.95 4.95
C MET A 87 -2.67 3.78 3.44
N ALA A 88 -1.57 3.61 2.70
CA ALA A 88 -1.59 3.41 1.25
C ALA A 88 -2.37 2.14 0.88
N CYS A 89 -2.17 1.04 1.61
CA CYS A 89 -2.88 -0.21 1.37
C CYS A 89 -4.38 -0.12 1.70
N ASN A 90 -4.74 0.56 2.79
CA ASN A 90 -6.13 0.79 3.18
C ASN A 90 -6.85 1.71 2.20
N MET A 91 -6.18 2.75 1.69
CA MET A 91 -6.72 3.63 0.65
C MET A 91 -7.05 2.85 -0.63
N LEU A 92 -6.10 2.05 -1.14
CA LEU A 92 -6.33 1.21 -2.32
C LEU A 92 -7.55 0.29 -2.15
N ARG A 93 -7.71 -0.30 -0.96
CA ARG A 93 -8.86 -1.15 -0.63
C ARG A 93 -10.17 -0.37 -0.52
N PHE A 94 -10.12 0.81 0.10
CA PHE A 94 -11.29 1.63 0.36
C PHE A 94 -11.90 2.14 -0.94
N PHE A 95 -11.07 2.73 -1.82
CA PHE A 95 -11.55 3.33 -3.06
C PHE A 95 -12.05 2.33 -4.10
N HIS A 96 -11.64 1.06 -4.01
CA HIS A 96 -12.24 0.01 -4.81
C HIS A 96 -13.75 -0.15 -4.53
N LYS A 97 -14.18 0.07 -3.28
CA LYS A 97 -15.54 -0.24 -2.81
C LYS A 97 -16.50 0.95 -2.82
N GLN A 98 -15.99 2.17 -2.95
CA GLN A 98 -16.82 3.38 -2.86
C GLN A 98 -17.25 3.91 -4.23
N LYS A 99 -18.45 4.49 -4.29
CA LYS A 99 -18.95 5.26 -5.44
C LYS A 99 -18.41 6.70 -5.40
N ILE A 100 -17.11 6.84 -5.61
CA ILE A 100 -16.43 8.14 -5.78
C ILE A 100 -16.16 8.42 -7.26
N SER A 101 -15.80 9.66 -7.61
CA SER A 101 -15.44 9.98 -9.00
C SER A 101 -14.24 9.16 -9.47
N LYS A 102 -14.23 8.87 -10.78
CA LYS A 102 -13.17 8.08 -11.40
C LYS A 102 -11.82 8.77 -11.26
N ASP A 103 -11.78 10.09 -11.39
CA ASP A 103 -10.55 10.88 -11.33
C ASP A 103 -9.99 10.90 -9.92
N PHE A 104 -10.83 11.12 -8.91
CA PHE A 104 -10.40 11.05 -7.51
C PHE A 104 -9.90 9.65 -7.15
N ARG A 105 -10.60 8.61 -7.61
CA ARG A 105 -10.17 7.21 -7.41
C ARG A 105 -8.82 6.94 -8.05
N TRP A 106 -8.60 7.41 -9.27
CA TRP A 106 -7.35 7.20 -10.00
C TRP A 106 -6.20 7.94 -9.32
N LYS A 107 -6.39 9.21 -8.95
CA LYS A 107 -5.38 10.01 -8.24
C LYS A 107 -5.03 9.42 -6.88
N ALA A 108 -6.03 8.98 -6.13
CA ALA A 108 -5.79 8.34 -4.83
C ALA A 108 -5.03 7.02 -4.96
N ALA A 109 -5.34 6.22 -5.99
CA ALA A 109 -4.60 5.00 -6.29
C ALA A 109 -3.15 5.31 -6.73
N PHE A 110 -2.96 6.36 -7.54
CA PHE A 110 -1.64 6.81 -7.96
C PHE A 110 -0.77 7.21 -6.76
N VAL A 111 -1.28 8.08 -5.87
CA VAL A 111 -0.59 8.50 -4.64
C VAL A 111 -0.29 7.31 -3.73
N SER A 112 -1.23 6.38 -3.58
CA SER A 112 -1.04 5.19 -2.73
C SER A 112 0.04 4.26 -3.29
N CYS A 113 0.03 3.98 -4.59
CA CYS A 113 1.05 3.18 -5.25
C CYS A 113 2.43 3.86 -5.22
N GLY A 114 2.47 5.16 -5.48
CA GLY A 114 3.68 5.96 -5.41
C GLY A 114 4.30 5.96 -4.00
N THR A 115 3.47 6.08 -2.96
CA THR A 115 3.90 5.95 -1.56
C THR A 115 4.56 4.59 -1.30
N LEU A 116 3.92 3.50 -1.72
CA LEU A 116 4.50 2.15 -1.57
C LEU A 116 5.81 1.99 -2.35
N GLN A 117 5.92 2.61 -3.53
CA GLN A 117 7.14 2.57 -4.33
C GLN A 117 8.30 3.35 -3.67
N VAL A 118 8.03 4.55 -3.15
CA VAL A 118 9.02 5.37 -2.45
C VAL A 118 9.54 4.64 -1.21
N LEU A 119 8.64 4.02 -0.45
CA LEU A 119 9.00 3.25 0.75
C LEU A 119 9.56 1.85 0.44
N GLN A 120 9.50 1.43 -0.82
CA GLN A 120 9.78 0.06 -1.28
C GLN A 120 9.02 -0.98 -0.44
N CYS A 121 7.75 -0.72 -0.21
CA CYS A 121 6.85 -1.59 0.54
C CYS A 121 5.93 -2.40 -0.36
N LYS A 122 5.36 -3.46 0.20
CA LYS A 122 4.25 -4.22 -0.42
C LYS A 122 3.07 -4.25 0.53
N CYS A 123 1.85 -4.23 0.00
CA CYS A 123 0.69 -4.51 0.84
C CYS A 123 0.68 -5.98 1.24
N GLU A 124 0.45 -6.23 2.53
CA GLU A 124 0.22 -7.59 3.00
C GLU A 124 -1.01 -8.15 2.28
N ARG A 125 -0.83 -9.27 1.58
CA ARG A 125 -1.96 -10.10 1.15
C ARG A 125 -2.47 -10.74 2.43
N HIS A 126 -3.58 -10.25 2.99
CA HIS A 126 -4.25 -11.00 4.05
C HIS A 126 -4.48 -12.42 3.52
N LYS A 127 -3.92 -13.41 4.23
CA LYS A 127 -4.51 -14.75 4.19
C LYS A 127 -5.98 -14.53 4.56
N LYS A 128 -6.90 -14.96 3.70
CA LYS A 128 -8.27 -15.17 4.16
C LYS A 128 -8.15 -16.07 5.39
N GLU A 129 -8.47 -15.55 6.57
CA GLU A 129 -8.79 -16.43 7.68
C GLU A 129 -9.95 -17.31 7.19
N LYS A 130 -9.78 -18.62 7.41
CA LYS A 130 -10.66 -19.69 6.94
C LYS A 130 -12.08 -19.50 7.43
#